data_AF-A0A381TPK8-F1
#
_entry.id   AF-A0A381TPK8-F1
#
_cell.length_a   1.000
_cell.length_b   1.000
_cell.length_c   1.000
_cell.angle_alpha   90.00
_cell.angle_beta   90.00
_cell.angle_gamma   90.00
#
_symmetry.space_group_name_H-M   'P 1'
#
loop_
_entity.id
_entity.type
_entity.pdbx_description
1 polymer ?
#
loop_
_entity_poly.entity_id
_entity_poly.type
_entity_poly.pdbx_seq_one_letter_code
_entity_poly.pdbx_strand_id
1 'polypeptide(L)'
;MAPLPKKKHTRARKGNRNAHNAIKLPSSSVCPCSRQERIQPHRACPECGNFNGRTMPGNWPQVNLLEQVEPIEAAPVEPES
;
A
#
# COMPACT_ATOMS: atom_id res chain seq x y z
N MET A 1 17.47 16.45 -41.26
CA MET A 1 17.92 15.04 -41.21
C MET A 1 18.41 14.75 -39.80
N ALA A 2 17.93 13.70 -39.11
CA ALA A 2 18.38 13.37 -37.75
C ALA A 2 19.80 12.74 -37.76
N PRO A 3 20.63 12.97 -36.73
CA PRO A 3 21.96 12.39 -36.67
C PRO A 3 21.90 10.85 -36.58
N LEU A 4 22.62 10.16 -37.48
CA LEU A 4 22.71 8.71 -37.49
C LEU A 4 23.98 8.20 -36.79
N PRO A 5 23.90 7.08 -36.06
CA PRO A 5 25.07 6.47 -35.46
C PRO A 5 26.03 5.97 -36.53
N LYS A 6 27.29 6.42 -36.48
CA LYS A 6 28.33 6.01 -37.43
C LYS A 6 28.70 4.52 -37.32
N LYS A 7 28.57 3.93 -36.12
CA LYS A 7 28.91 2.52 -35.84
C LYS A 7 27.93 1.90 -34.84
N LYS A 8 27.78 0.59 -34.91
CA LYS A 8 27.02 -0.21 -33.93
C LYS A 8 27.68 -0.14 -32.55
N HIS A 9 26.88 0.05 -31.50
CA HIS A 9 27.36 -0.06 -30.13
C HIS A 9 27.70 -1.51 -29.78
N THR A 10 28.83 -1.72 -29.10
CA THR A 10 29.25 -3.05 -28.62
C THR A 10 28.28 -3.56 -27.55
N ARG A 11 28.22 -4.89 -27.38
CA ARG A 11 27.38 -5.53 -26.34
C ARG A 11 27.72 -5.00 -24.94
N ALA A 12 29.01 -4.85 -24.63
CA ALA A 12 29.48 -4.30 -23.36
C ALA A 12 28.96 -2.87 -23.12
N ARG A 13 29.03 -1.98 -24.12
CA ARG A 13 28.54 -0.61 -23.97
C ARG A 13 27.02 -0.53 -23.76
N LYS A 14 26.25 -1.38 -24.45
CA LYS A 14 24.80 -1.51 -24.22
C LYS A 14 24.51 -2.05 -22.82
N GLY A 15 25.24 -3.08 -22.40
CA GLY A 15 25.11 -3.71 -21.08
C GLY A 15 25.37 -2.72 -19.95
N ASN A 16 26.51 -2.03 -19.97
CA ASN A 16 26.87 -1.04 -18.95
C ASN A 16 25.84 0.09 -18.86
N ARG A 17 25.33 0.57 -20.00
CA ARG A 17 24.26 1.58 -19.99
C ARG A 17 22.97 1.05 -19.36
N ASN A 18 22.60 -0.20 -19.64
CA ASN A 18 21.38 -0.80 -19.11
C ASN A 18 21.52 -1.24 -17.63
N ALA A 19 22.75 -1.42 -17.12
CA ALA A 19 22.98 -1.87 -15.75
C ALA A 19 22.41 -0.92 -14.69
N HIS A 20 22.29 0.36 -15.02
CA HIS A 20 21.70 1.36 -14.12
C HIS A 20 20.16 1.40 -14.18
N ASN A 21 19.54 0.74 -15.16
CA ASN A 21 18.10 0.77 -15.39
C ASN A 21 17.38 -0.39 -14.68
N ALA A 22 17.73 -0.64 -13.41
CA ALA A 22 17.06 -1.65 -12.61
C ALA A 22 15.77 -1.09 -12.00
N ILE A 23 14.65 -1.78 -12.22
CA ILE A 23 13.35 -1.42 -11.63
C ILE A 23 13.27 -2.02 -10.23
N LYS A 24 12.97 -1.19 -9.22
CA LYS A 24 12.75 -1.62 -7.83
C LYS A 24 11.26 -1.87 -7.60
N LEU A 25 10.95 -2.87 -6.77
CA LEU A 25 9.58 -3.08 -6.33
C LEU A 25 9.15 -1.90 -5.42
N PRO A 26 7.90 -1.44 -5.54
CA PRO A 26 7.36 -0.44 -4.64
C PRO A 26 7.16 -1.04 -3.23
N SER A 27 7.22 -0.18 -2.22
CA SER A 27 6.88 -0.58 -0.85
C SER A 27 5.40 -0.99 -0.78
N SER A 28 5.10 -2.00 0.03
CA SER A 28 3.73 -2.44 0.29
C SER A 28 3.52 -2.69 1.78
N SER A 29 2.38 -2.26 2.29
CA SER A 29 1.90 -2.52 3.65
C SER A 29 0.69 -3.45 3.60
N VAL A 30 0.53 -4.28 4.63
CA VAL A 30 -0.63 -5.17 4.74
C VAL A 30 -1.83 -4.37 5.27
N CYS A 31 -2.98 -4.50 4.60
CA CYS A 31 -4.23 -3.96 5.09
C CYS A 31 -4.80 -4.82 6.22
N PRO A 32 -5.36 -4.24 7.29
CA PRO A 32 -6.09 -4.99 8.32
C PRO A 32 -7.52 -5.41 7.90
N CYS A 33 -7.86 -5.36 6.59
CA CYS A 33 -9.13 -5.90 6.09
C CYS A 33 -9.10 -7.44 6.01
N SER A 34 -10.28 -8.04 5.87
CA SER A 34 -10.45 -9.51 5.88
C SER A 34 -9.61 -10.25 4.83
N ARG A 35 -9.27 -9.59 3.71
CA ARG A 35 -8.50 -10.17 2.60
C ARG A 35 -6.98 -9.89 2.68
N GLN A 36 -6.53 -9.10 3.66
CA GLN A 36 -5.10 -8.82 3.92
C GLN A 36 -4.31 -8.40 2.68
N GLU A 37 -4.92 -7.57 1.81
CA GLU A 37 -4.28 -7.17 0.56
C GLU A 37 -3.07 -6.26 0.80
N ARG A 38 -2.08 -6.34 -0.09
CA ARG A 38 -0.88 -5.49 -0.09
C ARG A 38 -1.22 -4.14 -0.72
N ILE A 39 -1.25 -3.09 0.09
CA ILE A 39 -1.57 -1.73 -0.35
C ILE A 39 -0.29 -0.92 -0.46
N GLN A 40 -0.30 0.04 -1.39
CA GLN A 40 0.72 1.09 -1.44
C GLN A 40 0.61 1.99 -0.19
N PRO A 41 1.74 2.37 0.43
CA PRO A 41 1.73 3.30 1.54
C PRO A 41 1.11 4.64 1.13
N HIS A 42 0.43 5.30 2.09
CA HIS A 42 -0.25 6.58 1.92
C HIS A 42 -1.42 6.60 0.90
N ARG A 43 -2.01 5.45 0.59
CA ARG A 43 -3.26 5.36 -0.17
C ARG A 43 -4.34 4.66 0.64
N ALA A 44 -5.59 5.07 0.45
CA ALA A 44 -6.73 4.36 1.01
C ALA A 44 -6.90 2.99 0.33
N CYS A 45 -7.36 2.00 1.08
CA CYS A 45 -7.71 0.70 0.52
C CYS A 45 -8.90 0.84 -0.45
N PRO A 46 -8.82 0.31 -1.69
CA PRO A 46 -9.95 0.33 -2.62
C PRO A 46 -11.11 -0.58 -2.16
N GLU A 47 -10.85 -1.58 -1.31
CA GLU A 47 -11.88 -2.53 -0.85
C GLU A 47 -12.60 -2.09 0.42
N CYS A 48 -11.87 -1.58 1.43
CA CYS A 48 -12.45 -1.25 2.74
C CYS A 48 -12.40 0.24 3.08
N GLY A 49 -11.86 1.09 2.19
CA GLY A 49 -11.77 2.54 2.44
C GLY A 49 -10.89 2.95 3.61
N ASN A 50 -10.17 2.00 4.23
CA ASN A 50 -9.34 2.26 5.40
C ASN A 50 -8.14 3.13 5.02
N PHE A 51 -7.96 4.20 5.78
CA PHE A 51 -6.78 5.03 5.77
C PHE A 51 -6.45 5.43 7.21
N ASN A 52 -5.25 5.07 7.68
CA ASN A 52 -4.77 5.45 9.01
C ASN A 52 -5.71 5.05 10.17
N GLY A 53 -6.36 3.89 10.07
CA GLY A 53 -7.23 3.35 11.12
C GLY A 53 -8.64 3.92 11.14
N ARG A 54 -9.03 4.67 10.10
CA ARG A 54 -10.39 5.22 9.94
C ARG A 54 -10.96 4.82 8.58
N THR A 55 -12.25 4.54 8.53
CA THR A 55 -12.96 4.29 7.28
C THR A 55 -13.40 5.61 6.66
N MET A 56 -13.05 5.83 5.40
CA MET A 56 -13.52 7.01 4.67
C MET A 56 -15.04 6.92 4.40
N PRO A 57 -15.81 8.02 4.44
CA PRO A 57 -17.23 7.98 4.10
C PRO A 57 -17.43 7.60 2.63
N GLY A 58 -18.20 6.55 2.38
CA GLY A 58 -18.46 6.02 1.04
C GLY A 58 -19.19 4.67 1.08
N ASN A 59 -19.58 4.18 -0.10
CA ASN A 59 -20.14 2.83 -0.25
C ASN A 59 -19.01 1.84 -0.52
N TRP A 60 -18.39 1.31 0.54
CA TRP A 60 -17.29 0.36 0.43
C TRP A 60 -17.79 -1.09 0.45
N PRO A 61 -17.21 -1.99 -0.36
CA PRO A 61 -17.65 -3.38 -0.43
C PRO A 61 -17.28 -4.23 0.79
N GLN A 62 -16.32 -3.82 1.63
CA GLN A 62 -15.89 -4.57 2.82
C GLN A 62 -15.82 -3.70 4.08
N VAL A 63 -15.98 -4.35 5.23
CA VAL A 63 -15.86 -3.74 6.57
C VAL A 63 -14.41 -3.65 7.04
N ASN A 64 -14.06 -2.54 7.67
CA ASN A 64 -12.77 -2.32 8.30
C ASN A 64 -12.77 -2.92 9.72
N LEU A 65 -11.96 -3.96 9.98
CA LEU A 65 -11.94 -4.64 11.28
C LEU A 65 -11.37 -3.76 12.42
N LEU A 66 -10.63 -2.69 12.11
CA LEU A 66 -10.11 -1.78 13.13
C LEU A 66 -11.19 -0.90 13.78
N GLU A 67 -12.36 -0.75 13.15
CA GLU A 67 -13.50 -0.01 13.73
C GLU A 67 -14.36 -0.87 14.66
N GLN A 68 -14.18 -2.19 14.68
CA GLN A 68 -15.01 -3.10 15.50
C GLN A 68 -14.50 -3.32 16.93
N VAL A 69 -13.40 -2.66 17.31
CA VAL A 69 -12.97 -2.64 18.71
C VAL A 69 -13.63 -1.43 19.38
N GLU A 70 -14.92 -1.56 19.66
CA GLU A 70 -15.51 -0.71 20.69
C GLU A 70 -14.79 -1.00 22.02
N PRO A 71 -14.54 0.01 22.87
CA PRO A 71 -13.91 -0.20 24.16
C PRO A 71 -14.76 -1.22 24.90
N ILE A 72 -14.14 -2.31 25.37
CA ILE A 72 -14.75 -3.17 26.39
C ILE A 72 -15.26 -2.20 27.45
N GLU A 73 -16.58 -2.18 27.59
CA GLU A 73 -17.34 -1.27 28.43
C GLU A 73 -16.60 -1.10 29.74
N ALA A 74 -16.38 0.16 30.13
CA ALA A 74 -15.96 0.49 31.47
C ALA A 74 -16.99 -0.13 32.42
N ALA A 75 -16.70 -1.34 32.91
CA ALA A 75 -17.53 -2.02 33.89
C ALA A 75 -17.68 -1.04 35.06
N PRO A 76 -18.89 -0.53 35.35
CA PRO A 76 -19.07 0.30 36.52
C PRO A 76 -18.79 -0.59 37.72
N VAL A 77 -17.72 -0.26 38.44
CA VAL A 77 -17.47 -0.80 39.77
C VAL A 77 -18.59 -0.29 40.68
N GLU A 78 -19.66 -1.06 40.77
CA GLU A 78 -20.68 -0.91 41.81
C GLU A 78 -19.95 -0.93 43.17
N PRO A 79 -20.11 0.09 44.03
CA PRO A 79 -19.51 0.05 45.36
C PRO A 79 -20.30 -0.95 46.21
N GLU A 80 -19.69 -2.10 46.51
CA GLU A 80 -20.20 -2.99 47.54
C GLU A 80 -20.31 -2.23 48.88
N SER A 81 -21.46 -2.43 49.52
CA SER A 81 -21.98 -1.80 50.75
C SER A 81 -21.02 -1.76 51.94
#